data_AF-A0A0G0J675-F1
#
_entry.id   AF-A0A0G0J675-F1
#
_cell.length_a   1.000
_cell.length_b   1.000
_cell.length_c   1.000
_cell.angle_alpha   90.00
_cell.angle_beta   90.00
_cell.angle_gamma   90.00
#
_symmetry.space_group_name_H-M   'P 1'
#
loop_
_entity.id
_entity.type
_entity.pdbx_description
1 polymer ?
#
loop_
_entity_poly.entity_id
_entity_poly.type
_entity_poly.pdbx_seq_one_letter_code
_entity_poly.pdbx_strand_id
1 'polypeptide(L)'
;MIKYRTKFLVNFIKYREVEMRHIIFNDIPHTHEIIINEETATISFSLRPDLNQFVKELLCGTNRHADYFEKECGFSKFIPPSESSWGYGKVLSLVDSPGNSWITWECKLPYKPSWKKQDEISASISDLTTVISLFEPKDETFDVNQFFAIDLVVVKSHDYFNGGSFSFFYSKEVLDFAATIWNDGEKYSAVMNSMKKFYAHLAGKRLSYTLRDDFYIGQYQANVRCPTFRCPGNCACISPEHFTREDSYGVRYQPHNVDSKVQQLTLLAGVIKLANMARDASLRR
;
A
#
# COMPACT_ATOMS: atom_id res chain seq x y z
N MET A 1 1.24 17.79 21.99
CA MET A 1 -0.06 17.19 22.37
C MET A 1 -0.93 17.13 21.10
N ILE A 2 -0.97 15.97 20.44
CA ILE A 2 -1.54 15.80 19.08
C ILE A 2 -3.02 15.39 19.21
N LYS A 3 -3.97 16.29 18.93
CA LYS A 3 -5.42 16.06 19.07
C LYS A 3 -6.18 15.89 17.75
N TYR A 4 -5.49 15.71 16.61
CA TYR A 4 -6.13 15.79 15.28
C TYR A 4 -6.22 14.46 14.50
N ARG A 5 -5.44 13.43 14.85
CA ARG A 5 -5.53 12.10 14.19
C ARG A 5 -6.80 11.33 14.53
N THR A 6 -7.32 11.50 15.74
CA THR A 6 -8.51 10.77 16.19
C THR A 6 -9.77 11.23 15.47
N LYS A 7 -9.90 12.50 15.05
CA LYS A 7 -11.13 13.02 14.44
C LYS A 7 -11.43 12.46 13.03
N PHE A 8 -10.41 12.21 12.22
CA PHE A 8 -10.60 11.65 10.86
C PHE A 8 -11.02 10.19 10.93
N LEU A 9 -10.32 9.40 11.77
CA LEU A 9 -10.68 8.01 12.07
C LEU A 9 -12.04 7.91 12.78
N VAL A 10 -12.37 8.82 13.72
CA VAL A 10 -13.64 8.86 14.45
C VAL A 10 -14.82 9.27 13.56
N ASN A 11 -14.61 10.16 12.59
CA ASN A 11 -15.64 10.45 11.59
C ASN A 11 -15.84 9.24 10.65
N PHE A 12 -14.76 8.55 10.26
CA PHE A 12 -14.83 7.30 9.51
C PHE A 12 -15.52 6.17 10.31
N ILE A 13 -15.27 6.07 11.62
CA ILE A 13 -15.95 5.16 12.54
C ILE A 13 -17.42 5.55 12.73
N LYS A 14 -17.79 6.84 12.69
CA LYS A 14 -19.20 7.28 12.67
C LYS A 14 -19.94 6.88 11.40
N TYR A 15 -19.26 6.60 10.29
CA TYR A 15 -19.85 5.99 9.09
C TYR A 15 -20.16 4.48 9.25
N ARG A 16 -19.83 3.86 10.40
CA ARG A 16 -20.19 2.46 10.73
C ARG A 16 -21.69 2.20 10.95
N GLU A 17 -22.55 3.23 10.88
CA GLU A 17 -24.01 3.05 10.88
C GLU A 17 -24.59 2.88 9.46
N VAL A 18 -23.77 2.53 8.47
CA VAL A 18 -24.30 1.81 7.30
C VAL A 18 -24.50 0.37 7.78
N GLU A 19 -25.74 -0.13 7.76
CA GLU A 19 -26.07 -1.54 8.01
C GLU A 19 -25.24 -2.44 7.08
N MET A 20 -24.02 -2.78 7.49
CA MET A 20 -23.26 -3.84 6.89
C MET A 20 -23.99 -5.13 7.25
N ARG A 21 -24.84 -5.59 6.34
CA ARG A 21 -25.37 -6.95 6.38
C ARG A 21 -24.14 -7.85 6.46
N HIS A 22 -23.99 -8.56 7.58
CA HIS A 22 -22.93 -9.52 7.79
C HIS A 22 -23.04 -10.60 6.71
N ILE A 23 -22.25 -10.47 5.64
CA ILE A 23 -22.07 -11.55 4.68
C ILE A 23 -20.89 -12.35 5.19
N ILE A 24 -21.19 -13.40 5.95
CA ILE A 24 -20.20 -14.34 6.46
C ILE A 24 -19.80 -15.25 5.29
N PHE A 25 -18.56 -15.12 4.83
CA PHE A 25 -18.00 -15.97 3.79
C PHE A 25 -16.97 -16.92 4.43
N ASN A 26 -17.41 -18.13 4.76
CA ASN A 26 -16.63 -19.08 5.55
C ASN A 26 -15.51 -19.82 4.79
N ASP A 27 -15.27 -19.59 3.50
CA ASP A 27 -14.33 -20.42 2.70
C ASP A 27 -13.75 -19.71 1.45
N ILE A 28 -13.38 -18.43 1.54
CA ILE A 28 -12.97 -17.70 0.33
C ILE A 28 -11.45 -17.47 0.23
N PRO A 29 -10.77 -18.04 -0.79
CA PRO A 29 -9.38 -17.68 -1.12
C PRO A 29 -9.32 -16.22 -1.57
N HIS A 30 -8.28 -15.49 -1.14
CA HIS A 30 -7.90 -14.11 -1.52
C HIS A 30 -8.98 -13.24 -2.19
N THR A 31 -9.48 -12.22 -1.49
CA THR A 31 -10.48 -11.28 -2.04
C THR A 31 -9.89 -10.26 -3.02
N HIS A 32 -8.58 -10.02 -2.91
CA HIS A 32 -7.83 -9.07 -3.70
C HIS A 32 -6.37 -9.50 -3.88
N GLU A 33 -5.72 -8.93 -4.89
CA GLU A 33 -4.32 -9.14 -5.24
C GLU A 33 -3.70 -7.80 -5.60
N ILE A 34 -2.49 -7.56 -5.10
CA ILE A 34 -1.69 -6.40 -5.45
C ILE A 34 -0.38 -6.89 -6.06
N ILE A 35 -0.11 -6.49 -7.29
CA ILE A 35 1.10 -6.88 -8.02
C ILE A 35 1.87 -5.64 -8.41
N ILE A 36 3.19 -5.79 -8.45
CA ILE A 36 4.07 -4.80 -9.06
C ILE A 36 4.71 -5.35 -10.34
N ASN A 37 4.56 -4.63 -11.44
CA ASN A 37 5.28 -4.86 -12.68
C ASN A 37 6.46 -3.88 -12.78
N GLU A 38 7.67 -4.42 -12.63
CA GLU A 38 8.91 -3.65 -12.61
C GLU A 38 9.34 -3.15 -13.99
N GLU A 39 8.92 -3.82 -15.07
CA GLU A 39 9.29 -3.44 -16.44
C GLU A 39 8.48 -2.24 -16.91
N THR A 40 7.20 -2.20 -16.55
CA THR A 40 6.29 -1.11 -16.92
C THR A 40 6.13 -0.07 -15.81
N ALA A 41 6.76 -0.28 -14.65
CA ALA A 41 6.59 0.51 -13.44
C ALA A 41 5.10 0.69 -13.06
N THR A 42 4.36 -0.41 -13.02
CA THR A 42 2.91 -0.44 -12.77
C THR A 42 2.60 -1.14 -11.46
N ILE A 43 1.64 -0.61 -10.69
CA ILE A 43 1.03 -1.31 -9.56
C ILE A 43 -0.38 -1.73 -9.98
N SER A 44 -0.68 -3.01 -9.93
CA SER A 44 -1.97 -3.58 -10.32
C SER A 44 -2.74 -4.04 -9.09
N PHE A 45 -4.03 -3.72 -9.04
CA PHE A 45 -4.96 -4.11 -8.01
C PHE A 45 -6.06 -4.96 -8.65
N SER A 46 -5.99 -6.27 -8.46
CA SER A 46 -6.97 -7.21 -8.96
C SER A 46 -7.95 -7.54 -7.83
N LEU A 47 -9.24 -7.34 -8.07
CA LEU A 47 -10.31 -7.51 -7.10
C LEU A 47 -11.32 -8.53 -7.62
N ARG A 48 -11.91 -9.32 -6.73
CA ARG A 48 -13.09 -10.11 -7.11
C ARG A 48 -14.27 -9.19 -7.51
N PRO A 49 -15.20 -9.65 -8.37
CA PRO A 49 -16.27 -8.80 -8.89
C PRO A 49 -17.17 -8.19 -7.82
N ASP A 50 -17.48 -8.96 -6.77
CA ASP A 50 -18.25 -8.54 -5.59
C ASP A 50 -17.55 -7.42 -4.81
N LEU A 51 -16.25 -7.60 -4.51
CA LEU A 51 -15.44 -6.56 -3.86
C LEU A 51 -15.31 -5.31 -4.72
N ASN A 52 -15.07 -5.46 -6.02
CA ASN A 52 -14.99 -4.33 -6.94
C ASN A 52 -16.32 -3.55 -7.02
N GLN A 53 -17.45 -4.26 -6.98
CA GLN A 53 -18.77 -3.63 -6.94
C GLN A 53 -18.95 -2.84 -5.63
N PHE A 54 -18.56 -3.41 -4.49
CA PHE A 54 -18.55 -2.69 -3.22
C PHE A 54 -17.67 -1.44 -3.24
N VAL A 55 -16.45 -1.54 -3.79
CA VAL A 55 -15.53 -0.39 -3.96
C VAL A 55 -16.20 0.70 -4.81
N LYS A 56 -16.85 0.32 -5.93
CA LYS A 56 -17.61 1.23 -6.79
C LYS A 56 -18.72 1.94 -6.02
N GLU A 57 -19.54 1.20 -5.29
CA GLU A 57 -20.66 1.75 -4.53
C GLU A 57 -20.20 2.75 -3.46
N LEU A 58 -19.17 2.40 -2.68
CA LEU A 58 -18.68 3.26 -1.60
C LEU A 58 -18.07 4.55 -2.16
N LEU A 59 -17.18 4.43 -3.15
CA LEU A 59 -16.45 5.58 -3.70
C LEU A 59 -17.30 6.47 -4.62
N CYS A 60 -18.34 5.94 -5.25
CA CYS A 60 -19.33 6.75 -5.97
C CYS A 60 -20.34 7.41 -5.02
N GLY A 61 -20.64 6.79 -3.88
CA GLY A 61 -21.63 7.28 -2.92
C GLY A 61 -21.13 8.39 -1.99
N THR A 62 -19.82 8.51 -1.76
CA THR A 62 -19.26 9.44 -0.76
C THR A 62 -18.44 10.58 -1.37
N ASN A 63 -19.07 11.74 -1.64
CA ASN A 63 -18.35 12.93 -2.13
C ASN A 63 -17.53 13.67 -1.05
N ARG A 64 -17.76 13.43 0.25
CA ARG A 64 -17.13 14.26 1.31
C ARG A 64 -15.62 14.10 1.43
N HIS A 65 -15.09 12.89 1.20
CA HIS A 65 -13.64 12.64 1.22
C HIS A 65 -12.96 13.25 0.00
N ALA A 66 -13.53 13.03 -1.19
CA ALA A 66 -13.13 13.68 -2.43
C ALA A 66 -13.07 15.21 -2.28
N ASP A 67 -14.16 15.81 -1.79
CA ASP A 67 -14.26 17.25 -1.57
C ASP A 67 -13.18 17.78 -0.62
N TYR A 68 -12.87 17.04 0.46
CA TYR A 68 -11.83 17.44 1.39
C TYR A 68 -10.45 17.47 0.70
N PHE A 69 -10.07 16.41 -0.01
CA PHE A 69 -8.77 16.36 -0.68
C PHE A 69 -8.65 17.41 -1.81
N GLU A 70 -9.73 17.68 -2.53
CA GLU A 70 -9.77 18.74 -3.53
C GLU A 70 -9.61 20.13 -2.89
N LYS A 71 -10.44 20.45 -1.89
CA LYS A 71 -10.51 21.80 -1.30
C LYS A 71 -9.35 22.08 -0.35
N GLU A 72 -9.05 21.13 0.53
CA GLU A 72 -8.14 21.30 1.66
C GLU A 72 -6.72 20.81 1.39
N CYS A 73 -6.51 20.06 0.31
CA CYS A 73 -5.19 19.56 -0.11
C CYS A 73 -4.82 19.98 -1.54
N GLY A 74 -5.73 20.62 -2.30
CA GLY A 74 -5.44 21.11 -3.65
C GLY A 74 -5.26 20.01 -4.69
N PHE A 75 -5.78 18.81 -4.43
CA PHE A 75 -5.68 17.70 -5.38
C PHE A 75 -6.57 17.95 -6.61
N SER A 76 -6.27 17.26 -7.72
CA SER A 76 -7.18 17.26 -8.87
C SER A 76 -8.54 16.69 -8.49
N LYS A 77 -9.55 16.92 -9.31
CA LYS A 77 -10.87 16.34 -9.09
C LYS A 77 -10.79 14.81 -8.93
N PHE A 78 -11.41 14.26 -7.89
CA PHE A 78 -11.58 12.82 -7.74
C PHE A 78 -12.49 12.31 -8.84
N ILE A 79 -12.06 11.26 -9.53
CA ILE A 79 -12.83 10.59 -10.57
C ILE A 79 -13.35 9.31 -9.95
N PRO A 80 -14.66 9.17 -9.73
CA PRO A 80 -15.24 7.94 -9.20
C PRO A 80 -14.97 6.75 -10.13
N PRO A 81 -14.96 5.51 -9.60
CA PRO A 81 -14.59 4.37 -10.42
C PRO A 81 -15.62 4.17 -11.54
N SER A 82 -15.17 4.34 -12.78
CA SER A 82 -15.99 4.26 -14.01
C SER A 82 -15.58 3.03 -14.83
N GLU A 83 -16.00 2.95 -16.09
CA GLU A 83 -15.59 1.87 -16.99
C GLU A 83 -14.11 1.95 -17.43
N SER A 84 -13.43 3.11 -17.30
CA SER A 84 -12.08 3.27 -17.87
C SER A 84 -11.05 3.92 -16.96
N SER A 85 -11.46 4.79 -16.02
CA SER A 85 -10.52 5.51 -15.16
C SER A 85 -11.08 5.80 -13.78
N TRP A 86 -10.17 5.97 -12.83
CA TRP A 86 -10.48 6.15 -11.42
C TRP A 86 -9.36 6.91 -10.67
N GLY A 87 -9.73 7.53 -9.54
CA GLY A 87 -8.84 8.20 -8.60
C GLY A 87 -8.64 9.69 -8.87
N TYR A 88 -7.70 10.29 -8.15
CA TYR A 88 -7.29 11.68 -8.35
C TYR A 88 -6.46 11.79 -9.63
N GLY A 89 -6.91 12.60 -10.60
CA GLY A 89 -6.13 12.88 -11.81
C GLY A 89 -5.92 11.68 -12.77
N LYS A 90 -6.91 10.79 -12.89
CA LYS A 90 -6.90 9.60 -13.77
C LYS A 90 -5.63 8.75 -13.60
N VAL A 91 -5.30 8.38 -12.36
CA VAL A 91 -4.10 7.57 -12.06
C VAL A 91 -4.35 6.08 -12.18
N LEU A 92 -5.58 5.62 -11.93
CA LEU A 92 -5.97 4.22 -12.03
C LEU A 92 -6.81 4.01 -13.29
N SER A 93 -6.46 2.99 -14.06
CA SER A 93 -7.15 2.61 -15.29
C SER A 93 -7.66 1.18 -15.18
N LEU A 94 -8.87 0.94 -15.64
CA LEU A 94 -9.39 -0.42 -15.71
C LEU A 94 -8.68 -1.17 -16.83
N VAL A 95 -8.27 -2.41 -16.57
CA VAL A 95 -7.69 -3.29 -17.59
C VAL A 95 -8.61 -4.49 -17.79
N ASP A 96 -9.18 -4.56 -18.99
CA ASP A 96 -9.91 -5.74 -19.43
C ASP A 96 -8.96 -6.93 -19.46
N SER A 97 -9.32 -7.97 -18.71
CA SER A 97 -8.62 -9.24 -18.68
C SER A 97 -9.56 -10.32 -19.21
N PRO A 98 -9.58 -10.57 -20.53
CA PRO A 98 -10.45 -11.59 -21.12
C PRO A 98 -10.19 -12.94 -20.47
N GLY A 99 -11.23 -13.54 -19.89
CA GLY A 99 -11.16 -14.87 -19.25
C GLY A 99 -10.68 -14.87 -17.79
N ASN A 100 -10.37 -13.71 -17.20
CA ASN A 100 -10.12 -13.63 -15.77
C ASN A 100 -11.44 -13.25 -15.04
N SER A 101 -11.78 -13.99 -13.98
CA SER A 101 -12.92 -13.67 -13.13
C SER A 101 -12.66 -12.44 -12.24
N TRP A 102 -11.45 -11.89 -12.28
CA TRP A 102 -11.01 -10.75 -11.48
C TRP A 102 -11.03 -9.45 -12.29
N ILE A 103 -11.35 -8.35 -11.62
CA ILE A 103 -11.36 -7.00 -12.17
C ILE A 103 -10.07 -6.29 -11.76
N THR A 104 -9.27 -5.84 -12.73
CA THR A 104 -7.95 -5.27 -12.46
C THR A 104 -7.87 -3.78 -12.73
N TRP A 105 -7.40 -3.02 -11.74
CA TRP A 105 -7.07 -1.61 -11.85
C TRP A 105 -5.56 -1.42 -11.88
N GLU A 106 -5.03 -0.75 -12.89
CA GLU A 106 -3.61 -0.45 -13.03
C GLU A 106 -3.29 1.01 -12.71
N CYS A 107 -2.32 1.21 -11.83
CA CYS A 107 -1.69 2.50 -11.56
C CYS A 107 -0.29 2.52 -12.21
N LYS A 108 -0.18 3.14 -13.39
CA LYS A 108 1.11 3.34 -14.06
C LYS A 108 1.87 4.48 -13.39
N LEU A 109 3.06 4.19 -12.87
CA LEU A 109 3.89 5.20 -12.25
C LEU A 109 4.65 6.00 -13.33
N PRO A 110 4.52 7.33 -13.37
CA PRO A 110 5.22 8.13 -14.38
C PRO A 110 6.73 8.16 -14.12
N TYR A 111 7.51 8.34 -15.18
CA TYR A 111 8.92 8.71 -15.05
C TYR A 111 9.03 10.15 -14.54
N LYS A 112 9.81 10.38 -13.48
CA LYS A 112 10.03 11.71 -12.88
C LYS A 112 8.73 12.52 -12.69
N PRO A 113 7.72 11.99 -11.96
CA PRO A 113 6.43 12.64 -11.83
C PRO A 113 6.55 13.99 -11.10
N SER A 114 5.69 14.95 -11.44
CA SER A 114 5.55 16.19 -10.66
C SER A 114 5.07 15.87 -9.24
N TRP A 115 5.34 16.76 -8.28
CA TRP A 115 4.85 16.63 -6.89
C TRP A 115 3.34 16.37 -6.85
N LYS A 116 2.56 17.16 -7.60
CA LYS A 116 1.11 16.99 -7.72
C LYS A 116 0.72 15.57 -8.17
N LYS A 117 1.40 15.04 -9.19
CA LYS A 117 1.08 13.69 -9.70
C LYS A 117 1.44 12.60 -8.68
N GLN A 118 2.50 12.81 -7.90
CA GLN A 118 2.87 11.89 -6.83
C GLN A 118 1.82 11.86 -5.71
N ASP A 119 1.28 13.02 -5.34
CA ASP A 119 0.19 13.12 -4.36
C ASP A 119 -1.09 12.43 -4.85
N GLU A 120 -1.48 12.68 -6.11
CA GLU A 120 -2.63 12.05 -6.76
C GLU A 120 -2.55 10.51 -6.73
N ILE A 121 -1.38 9.95 -7.07
CA ILE A 121 -1.13 8.50 -7.02
C ILE A 121 -1.26 8.00 -5.59
N SER A 122 -0.60 8.67 -4.64
CA SER A 122 -0.55 8.23 -3.25
C SER A 122 -1.93 8.23 -2.59
N ALA A 123 -2.73 9.28 -2.83
CA ALA A 123 -4.09 9.38 -2.32
C ALA A 123 -5.00 8.31 -2.91
N SER A 124 -4.94 8.08 -4.22
CA SER A 124 -5.80 7.11 -4.90
C SER A 124 -5.48 5.67 -4.47
N ILE A 125 -4.20 5.31 -4.33
CA ILE A 125 -3.79 4.01 -3.80
C ILE A 125 -4.30 3.81 -2.37
N SER A 126 -4.19 4.84 -1.53
CA SER A 126 -4.69 4.78 -0.15
C SER A 126 -6.20 4.62 -0.08
N ASP A 127 -6.96 5.38 -0.87
CA ASP A 127 -8.41 5.27 -0.87
C ASP A 127 -8.84 3.86 -1.33
N LEU A 128 -8.17 3.29 -2.35
CA LEU A 128 -8.48 1.92 -2.79
C LEU A 128 -8.34 0.94 -1.64
N THR A 129 -7.15 0.94 -1.04
CA THR A 129 -6.73 -0.04 -0.06
C THR A 129 -7.47 0.14 1.26
N THR A 130 -7.82 1.37 1.63
CA THR A 130 -8.72 1.65 2.75
C THR A 130 -10.08 1.01 2.50
N VAL A 131 -10.68 1.21 1.32
CA VAL A 131 -11.99 0.64 1.00
C VAL A 131 -11.94 -0.89 0.95
N ILE A 132 -10.91 -1.46 0.35
CA ILE A 132 -10.68 -2.92 0.33
C ILE A 132 -10.65 -3.47 1.76
N SER A 133 -9.91 -2.82 2.66
CA SER A 133 -9.82 -3.25 4.06
C SER A 133 -11.14 -3.20 4.84
N LEU A 134 -12.15 -2.47 4.35
CA LEU A 134 -13.49 -2.42 4.97
C LEU A 134 -14.33 -3.65 4.66
N PHE A 135 -14.07 -4.31 3.52
CA PHE A 135 -14.81 -5.50 3.10
C PHE A 135 -14.32 -6.76 3.81
N GLU A 136 -13.17 -6.67 4.49
CA GLU A 136 -12.56 -7.80 5.15
C GLU A 136 -13.12 -7.92 6.56
N PRO A 137 -13.71 -9.09 6.93
CA PRO A 137 -14.28 -9.27 8.25
C PRO A 137 -13.19 -9.05 9.31
N LYS A 138 -13.52 -8.26 10.33
CA LYS A 138 -12.67 -8.01 11.51
C LYS A 138 -12.73 -9.15 12.52
N ASP A 139 -13.12 -10.35 12.12
CA ASP A 139 -13.32 -11.44 13.07
C ASP A 139 -11.98 -11.78 13.73
N GLU A 140 -12.04 -11.87 15.06
CA GLU A 140 -10.91 -11.99 16.00
C GLU A 140 -10.15 -13.34 15.87
N THR A 141 -10.40 -14.09 14.79
CA THR A 141 -9.74 -15.32 14.40
C THR A 141 -9.41 -15.23 12.90
N PHE A 142 -8.32 -14.52 12.58
CA PHE A 142 -7.78 -14.44 11.22
C PHE A 142 -7.18 -15.79 10.81
N ASP A 143 -8.01 -16.73 10.33
CA ASP A 143 -7.53 -17.87 9.55
C ASP A 143 -7.38 -17.43 8.09
N VAL A 144 -6.22 -16.81 7.83
CA VAL A 144 -5.54 -16.57 6.55
C VAL A 144 -6.21 -15.64 5.52
N ASN A 145 -5.37 -14.78 4.92
CA ASN A 145 -5.44 -14.18 3.56
C ASN A 145 -5.45 -12.65 3.43
N GLN A 146 -5.14 -11.88 4.49
CA GLN A 146 -4.81 -10.46 4.35
C GLN A 146 -3.32 -10.27 4.06
N PHE A 147 -2.92 -10.18 2.79
CA PHE A 147 -1.51 -9.95 2.48
C PHE A 147 -1.07 -8.50 2.74
N PHE A 148 -1.99 -7.53 2.67
CA PHE A 148 -1.62 -6.12 2.65
C PHE A 148 -2.80 -5.14 2.85
N ALA A 149 -2.73 -4.26 3.84
CA ALA A 149 -3.55 -3.04 3.91
C ALA A 149 -2.64 -1.82 3.89
N ILE A 150 -3.04 -0.70 3.27
CA ILE A 150 -2.27 0.55 3.25
C ILE A 150 -3.12 1.68 3.86
N ASP A 151 -2.59 2.38 4.86
CA ASP A 151 -3.16 3.67 5.29
C ASP A 151 -2.29 4.83 4.82
N LEU A 152 -2.91 5.91 4.35
CA LEU A 152 -2.21 7.19 4.18
C LEU A 152 -2.16 7.97 5.48
N VAL A 153 -0.95 8.17 5.99
CA VAL A 153 -0.61 9.02 7.11
C VAL A 153 -0.39 10.45 6.63
N VAL A 154 -1.45 11.24 6.49
CA VAL A 154 -1.32 12.68 6.15
C VAL A 154 -0.87 13.49 7.37
N VAL A 155 0.29 14.13 7.30
CA VAL A 155 0.74 15.10 8.31
C VAL A 155 0.59 16.51 7.72
N LYS A 156 -0.40 17.27 8.21
CA LYS A 156 -0.48 18.71 7.96
C LYS A 156 0.34 19.44 9.01
N SER A 157 1.63 19.60 8.77
CA SER A 157 2.42 20.65 9.41
C SER A 157 3.16 21.39 8.30
N HIS A 158 2.91 22.69 8.17
CA HIS A 158 3.55 23.55 7.17
C HIS A 158 5.08 23.59 7.30
N ASP A 159 5.63 23.16 8.44
CA ASP A 159 7.04 23.38 8.73
C ASP A 159 7.95 22.17 8.53
N TYR A 160 7.49 20.90 8.55
CA TYR A 160 8.44 19.77 8.57
C TYR A 160 8.12 18.47 7.83
N PHE A 161 6.94 18.22 7.27
CA PHE A 161 6.71 16.99 6.49
C PHE A 161 5.66 17.22 5.39
N ASN A 162 6.13 17.30 4.14
CA ASN A 162 5.25 17.40 2.97
C ASN A 162 4.91 15.99 2.46
N GLY A 163 3.63 15.65 2.53
CA GLY A 163 3.06 14.49 1.84
C GLY A 163 2.75 13.32 2.78
N GLY A 164 1.51 12.85 2.76
CA GLY A 164 1.12 11.74 3.64
C GLY A 164 1.94 10.47 3.38
N SER A 165 2.24 9.64 4.35
CA SER A 165 3.10 8.46 4.15
C SER A 165 2.32 7.16 4.30
N PHE A 166 2.72 6.08 3.64
CA PHE A 166 2.00 4.81 3.78
C PHE A 166 2.36 4.11 5.09
N SER A 167 1.37 3.65 5.84
CA SER A 167 1.52 2.53 6.78
C SER A 167 0.93 1.28 6.19
N PHE A 168 1.41 0.10 6.57
CA PHE A 168 0.82 -1.14 6.08
C PHE A 168 0.83 -2.28 7.10
N PHE A 169 0.04 -3.32 6.81
CA PHE A 169 -0.05 -4.52 7.63
C PHE A 169 0.44 -5.73 6.85
N TYR A 170 1.29 -6.55 7.48
CA TYR A 170 1.65 -7.88 6.98
C TYR A 170 1.04 -8.98 7.84
N SER A 171 0.50 -10.01 7.20
CA SER A 171 0.10 -11.24 7.89
C SER A 171 1.29 -12.01 8.44
N LYS A 172 1.00 -12.96 9.34
CA LYS A 172 2.01 -13.85 9.91
C LYS A 172 2.74 -14.66 8.83
N GLU A 173 2.06 -15.14 7.80
CA GLU A 173 2.65 -15.93 6.72
C GLU A 173 3.69 -15.12 5.93
N VAL A 174 3.38 -13.84 5.65
CA VAL A 174 4.35 -12.93 5.01
C VAL A 174 5.53 -12.70 5.93
N LEU A 175 5.30 -12.54 7.23
CA LEU A 175 6.38 -12.35 8.21
C LEU A 175 7.25 -13.60 8.37
N ASP A 176 6.66 -14.79 8.39
CA ASP A 176 7.38 -16.07 8.44
C ASP A 176 8.18 -16.31 7.16
N PHE A 177 7.66 -15.89 6.00
CA PHE A 177 8.43 -15.88 4.75
C PHE A 177 9.56 -14.85 4.79
N ALA A 178 9.25 -13.62 5.22
CA ALA A 178 10.20 -12.53 5.36
C ALA A 178 11.33 -12.88 6.32
N ALA A 179 11.04 -13.67 7.35
CA ALA A 179 12.02 -14.18 8.30
C ALA A 179 13.16 -14.95 7.64
N THR A 180 12.94 -15.49 6.43
CA THR A 180 13.95 -16.22 5.66
C THR A 180 14.86 -15.33 4.82
N ILE A 181 14.50 -14.06 4.62
CA ILE A 181 15.15 -13.19 3.63
C ILE A 181 16.63 -12.96 3.91
N TRP A 182 17.05 -12.97 5.18
CA TRP A 182 18.45 -12.73 5.56
C TRP A 182 19.39 -13.90 5.24
N ASN A 183 18.84 -15.11 5.14
CA ASN A 183 19.61 -16.30 4.80
C ASN A 183 19.51 -16.65 3.31
N ASP A 184 18.79 -15.84 2.54
CA ASP A 184 18.46 -16.09 1.14
C ASP A 184 18.84 -14.85 0.30
N GLY A 185 20.08 -14.84 -0.18
CA GLY A 185 20.65 -13.73 -0.94
C GLY A 185 19.88 -13.43 -2.24
N GLU A 186 19.22 -14.43 -2.83
CA GLU A 186 18.39 -14.24 -4.02
C GLU A 186 17.11 -13.49 -3.68
N LYS A 187 16.40 -13.90 -2.62
CA LYS A 187 15.20 -13.19 -2.15
C LYS A 187 15.52 -11.76 -1.74
N TYR A 188 16.58 -11.58 -0.95
CA TYR A 188 17.05 -10.26 -0.54
C TYR A 188 17.32 -9.36 -1.75
N SER A 189 18.05 -9.88 -2.73
CA SER A 189 18.40 -9.13 -3.95
C SER A 189 17.17 -8.81 -4.79
N ALA A 190 16.21 -9.73 -4.91
CA ALA A 190 14.99 -9.50 -5.68
C ALA A 190 14.16 -8.32 -5.13
N VAL A 191 13.94 -8.29 -3.81
CA VAL A 191 13.19 -7.21 -3.17
C VAL A 191 13.94 -5.87 -3.27
N MET A 192 15.24 -5.88 -2.97
CA MET A 192 16.08 -4.68 -3.06
C MET A 192 16.14 -4.14 -4.50
N ASN A 193 16.27 -5.01 -5.50
CA ASN A 193 16.31 -4.60 -6.91
C ASN A 193 14.99 -4.01 -7.37
N SER A 194 13.86 -4.50 -6.86
CA SER A 194 12.54 -3.91 -7.11
C SER A 194 12.50 -2.44 -6.64
N MET A 195 12.90 -2.18 -5.39
CA MET A 195 13.00 -0.81 -4.86
C MET A 195 13.94 0.07 -5.70
N LYS A 196 15.11 -0.46 -6.08
CA LYS A 196 16.10 0.26 -6.91
C LYS A 196 15.51 0.67 -8.26
N LYS A 197 14.82 -0.23 -8.95
CA LYS A 197 14.17 0.04 -10.25
C LYS A 197 13.12 1.14 -10.13
N PHE A 198 12.23 1.02 -9.15
CA PHE A 198 11.17 2.02 -8.92
C PHE A 198 11.74 3.39 -8.55
N TYR A 199 12.73 3.44 -7.66
CA TYR A 199 13.38 4.71 -7.32
C TYR A 199 14.07 5.34 -8.53
N ALA A 200 14.81 4.57 -9.33
CA ALA A 200 15.48 5.09 -10.52
C ALA A 200 14.49 5.71 -11.52
N HIS A 201 13.35 5.04 -11.73
CA HIS A 201 12.26 5.50 -12.58
C HIS A 201 11.58 6.77 -12.06
N LEU A 202 11.16 6.75 -10.78
CA LEU A 202 10.45 7.85 -10.14
C LEU A 202 11.34 9.07 -9.90
N ALA A 203 12.62 8.87 -9.55
CA ALA A 203 13.56 9.98 -9.39
C ALA A 203 14.02 10.54 -10.74
N GLY A 204 13.80 9.81 -11.83
CA GLY A 204 14.30 10.13 -13.16
C GLY A 204 15.83 10.16 -13.22
N LYS A 205 16.48 9.25 -12.50
CA LYS A 205 17.95 9.25 -12.32
C LYS A 205 18.48 7.83 -12.45
N ARG A 206 19.63 7.72 -13.12
CA ARG A 206 20.48 6.53 -12.95
C ARG A 206 21.01 6.51 -11.53
N LEU A 207 20.92 5.37 -10.86
CA LEU A 207 21.48 5.20 -9.53
C LEU A 207 23.00 5.34 -9.60
N SER A 208 23.54 6.36 -8.93
CA SER A 208 24.98 6.47 -8.68
C SER A 208 25.43 5.31 -7.80
N TYR A 209 26.73 4.98 -7.82
CA TYR A 209 27.28 3.92 -6.99
C TYR A 209 26.94 4.13 -5.51
N THR A 210 27.09 5.36 -5.01
CA THR A 210 26.77 5.74 -3.63
C THR A 210 25.32 5.46 -3.24
N LEU A 211 24.37 5.70 -4.15
CA LEU A 211 22.96 5.43 -3.87
C LEU A 211 22.61 3.94 -3.92
N ARG A 212 23.47 3.06 -4.46
CA ARG A 212 23.18 1.62 -4.53
C ARG A 212 23.19 0.95 -3.16
N ASP A 213 23.99 1.47 -2.24
CA ASP A 213 24.16 0.94 -0.89
C ASP A 213 23.18 1.53 0.12
N ASP A 214 22.47 2.60 -0.26
CA ASP A 214 21.41 3.23 0.54
C ASP A 214 20.10 2.43 0.55
N PHE A 215 20.00 1.39 -0.29
CA PHE A 215 18.88 0.45 -0.29
C PHE A 215 19.24 -0.78 0.53
N TYR A 216 18.45 -1.06 1.57
CA TYR A 216 18.74 -2.14 2.50
C TYR A 216 17.47 -2.74 3.08
N ILE A 217 17.49 -4.05 3.35
CA ILE A 217 16.42 -4.75 4.09
C ILE A 217 17.01 -5.25 5.41
N GLY A 218 16.68 -4.55 6.48
CA GLY A 218 17.19 -4.84 7.83
C GLY A 218 16.26 -5.70 8.65
N GLN A 219 16.78 -6.28 9.72
CA GLN A 219 15.95 -6.73 10.83
C GLN A 219 15.56 -5.53 11.69
N TYR A 220 14.29 -5.43 12.09
CA TYR A 220 13.85 -4.38 13.01
C TYR A 220 14.63 -4.43 14.34
N GLN A 221 14.81 -5.63 14.88
CA GLN A 221 15.65 -5.92 16.05
C GLN A 221 16.24 -7.32 15.91
N ALA A 222 17.38 -7.61 16.56
CA ALA A 222 18.11 -8.88 16.41
C ALA A 222 17.26 -10.14 16.68
N ASN A 223 16.22 -10.04 17.51
CA ASN A 223 15.31 -11.13 17.87
C ASN A 223 13.90 -11.00 17.27
N VAL A 224 13.68 -9.98 16.43
CA VAL A 224 12.40 -9.70 15.79
C VAL A 224 12.58 -9.89 14.29
N ARG A 225 12.01 -10.98 13.76
CA ARG A 225 12.14 -11.36 12.35
C ARG A 225 11.20 -10.56 11.43
N CYS A 226 11.03 -9.27 11.72
CA CYS A 226 10.30 -8.35 10.86
C CYS A 226 11.29 -7.55 10.02
N PRO A 227 11.13 -7.54 8.68
CA PRO A 227 11.96 -6.72 7.83
C PRO A 227 11.72 -5.23 8.11
N THR A 228 12.75 -4.42 7.94
CA THR A 228 12.70 -2.96 7.81
C THR A 228 13.24 -2.64 6.44
N PHE A 229 12.53 -1.84 5.65
CA PHE A 229 12.96 -1.49 4.30
C PHE A 229 13.48 -0.07 4.29
N ARG A 230 14.66 0.15 3.73
CA ARG A 230 15.32 1.46 3.64
C ARG A 230 15.58 1.82 2.19
N CYS A 231 15.47 3.10 1.89
CA CYS A 231 15.83 3.69 0.60
C CYS A 231 16.69 4.95 0.81
N PRO A 232 17.24 5.55 -0.27
CA PRO A 232 18.01 6.79 -0.17
C PRO A 232 17.26 7.92 0.55
N GLY A 233 17.96 8.60 1.45
CA GLY A 233 17.42 9.65 2.32
C GLY A 233 18.04 9.62 3.72
N ASN A 234 17.63 10.55 4.59
CA ASN A 234 18.10 10.61 5.96
C ASN A 234 17.43 9.53 6.83
N CYS A 235 17.92 8.29 6.73
CA CYS A 235 17.28 7.14 7.37
C CYS A 235 15.81 6.93 6.91
N ALA A 236 15.52 7.26 5.64
CA ALA A 236 14.21 7.05 5.05
C ALA A 236 13.89 5.56 4.99
N CYS A 237 12.97 5.10 5.84
CA CYS A 237 12.63 3.69 5.93
C CYS A 237 11.16 3.48 6.29
N ILE A 238 10.72 2.24 6.14
CA ILE A 238 9.47 1.74 6.70
C ILE A 238 9.78 0.55 7.59
N SER A 239 9.32 0.64 8.84
CA SER A 239 9.63 -0.30 9.91
C SER A 239 8.40 -0.57 10.77
N PRO A 240 8.33 -1.68 11.50
CA PRO A 240 7.30 -1.91 12.51
C PRO A 240 7.10 -0.73 13.47
N GLU A 241 5.84 -0.32 13.73
CA GLU A 241 5.48 0.73 14.71
C GLU A 241 5.67 0.21 16.13
N HIS A 242 5.14 -0.98 16.41
CA HIS A 242 5.29 -1.74 17.64
C HIS A 242 5.32 -3.23 17.26
N PHE A 243 6.26 -3.99 17.83
CA PHE A 243 6.28 -5.44 17.71
C PHE A 243 6.22 -6.03 19.11
N THR A 244 5.12 -6.69 19.46
CA THR A 244 5.12 -7.61 20.58
C THR A 244 5.17 -9.03 20.03
N ARG A 245 6.00 -9.88 20.62
CA ARG A 245 6.23 -11.26 20.15
C ARG A 245 4.97 -12.13 20.26
N GLU A 246 3.92 -11.61 20.90
CA GLU A 246 2.63 -12.25 21.15
C GLU A 246 1.58 -11.90 20.07
N ASP A 247 1.88 -11.00 19.13
CA ASP A 247 0.94 -10.58 18.09
C ASP A 247 0.75 -11.70 17.03
N SER A 248 -0.22 -12.58 17.26
CA SER A 248 -0.62 -13.64 16.33
C SER A 248 -1.25 -13.13 15.01
N TYR A 249 -1.41 -11.81 14.86
CA TYR A 249 -2.30 -11.19 13.88
C TYR A 249 -1.58 -10.38 12.79
N GLY A 250 -0.25 -10.25 12.86
CA GLY A 250 0.54 -9.46 11.92
C GLY A 250 1.16 -8.20 12.53
N VAL A 251 1.78 -7.37 11.69
CA VAL A 251 2.57 -6.20 12.14
C VAL A 251 2.24 -4.97 11.32
N ARG A 252 1.97 -3.86 12.02
CA ARG A 252 1.82 -2.55 11.40
C ARG A 252 3.17 -1.89 11.18
N TYR A 253 3.38 -1.43 9.96
CA TYR A 253 4.56 -0.73 9.52
C TYR A 253 4.29 0.76 9.43
N GLN A 254 5.24 1.57 9.88
CA GLN A 254 5.22 3.01 9.78
C GLN A 254 6.46 3.58 9.10
N PRO A 255 6.28 4.68 8.37
CA PRO A 255 7.35 5.40 7.71
C PRO A 255 8.15 6.22 8.73
N HIS A 256 9.46 6.22 8.59
CA HIS A 256 10.40 7.01 9.38
C HIS A 256 11.29 7.83 8.43
N ASN A 257 11.32 9.15 8.61
CA ASN A 257 12.06 10.11 7.76
C ASN A 257 11.83 9.92 6.25
N VAL A 258 10.59 9.60 5.88
CA VAL A 258 10.19 9.46 4.48
C VAL A 258 9.63 10.81 4.01
N ASP A 259 10.53 11.62 3.46
CA ASP A 259 10.29 13.05 3.18
C ASP A 259 9.73 13.32 1.77
N SER A 260 9.65 12.28 0.93
CA SER A 260 9.14 12.40 -0.44
C SER A 260 8.27 11.22 -0.85
N LYS A 261 7.31 11.48 -1.73
CA LYS A 261 6.46 10.42 -2.30
C LYS A 261 7.24 9.45 -3.19
N VAL A 262 8.35 9.89 -3.80
CA VAL A 262 9.30 8.99 -4.47
C VAL A 262 9.80 7.92 -3.51
N GLN A 263 10.24 8.32 -2.30
CA GLN A 263 10.67 7.36 -1.28
C GLN A 263 9.50 6.48 -0.82
N GLN A 264 8.31 7.03 -0.60
CA GLN A 264 7.14 6.24 -0.20
C GLN A 264 6.75 5.17 -1.22
N LEU A 265 6.63 5.54 -2.49
CA LEU A 265 6.32 4.61 -3.58
C LEU A 265 7.44 3.58 -3.80
N THR A 266 8.69 3.99 -3.59
CA THR A 266 9.85 3.09 -3.62
C THR A 266 9.79 2.03 -2.51
N LEU A 267 9.50 2.45 -1.27
CA LEU A 267 9.37 1.54 -0.14
C LEU A 267 8.17 0.62 -0.32
N LEU A 268 7.03 1.16 -0.78
CA LEU A 268 5.84 0.40 -1.14
C LEU A 268 6.15 -0.69 -2.17
N ALA A 269 7.00 -0.40 -3.16
CA ALA A 269 7.40 -1.38 -4.17
C ALA A 269 8.13 -2.59 -3.56
N GLY A 270 9.08 -2.37 -2.66
CA GLY A 270 9.77 -3.46 -1.95
C GLY A 270 8.82 -4.28 -1.10
N VAL A 271 7.87 -3.61 -0.47
CA VAL A 271 6.89 -4.22 0.42
C VAL A 271 5.91 -5.12 -0.34
N ILE A 272 5.37 -4.62 -1.46
CA ILE A 272 4.52 -5.39 -2.38
C ILE A 272 5.31 -6.57 -2.94
N LYS A 273 6.56 -6.34 -3.38
CA LYS A 273 7.43 -7.41 -3.93
C LYS A 273 7.61 -8.56 -2.94
N LEU A 274 7.86 -8.26 -1.67
CA LEU A 274 8.01 -9.29 -0.65
C LEU A 274 6.71 -10.08 -0.46
N ALA A 275 5.56 -9.41 -0.42
CA ALA A 275 4.26 -10.05 -0.30
C ALA A 275 3.96 -10.95 -1.51
N ASN A 276 4.22 -10.50 -2.75
CA ASN A 276 4.08 -11.33 -3.95
C ASN A 276 4.96 -12.57 -3.89
N MET A 277 6.22 -12.44 -3.45
CA MET A 277 7.13 -13.59 -3.31
C MET A 277 6.66 -14.60 -2.26
N ALA A 278 6.14 -14.11 -1.12
CA ALA A 278 5.59 -14.96 -0.07
C ALA A 278 4.40 -15.78 -0.57
N ARG A 279 3.50 -15.12 -1.29
CA ARG A 279 2.35 -15.77 -1.92
C ARG A 279 2.76 -16.79 -2.99
N ASP A 280 3.67 -16.42 -3.90
CA ASP A 280 4.10 -17.34 -4.95
C ASP A 280 4.78 -18.59 -4.37
N ALA A 281 5.40 -18.46 -3.19
CA ALA A 281 5.96 -19.59 -2.45
C ALA A 281 4.89 -20.44 -1.74
N SER A 282 3.79 -19.86 -1.27
CA SER A 282 2.68 -20.61 -0.65
C SER A 282 1.90 -21.42 -1.69
N LEU A 283 1.72 -20.89 -2.90
CA LEU A 283 1.02 -21.56 -4.02
C LEU A 283 1.75 -22.79 -4.57
N ARG A 284 3.04 -22.97 -4.25
CA ARG A 284 3.86 -24.11 -4.71
C ARG A 284 3.89 -25.28 -3.73
N ARG A 285 3.25 -25.14 -2.57
CA ARG A 285 3.13 -26.20 -1.55
C ARG A 285 1.86 -27.00 -1.78
#